data_AF-A0A9E6DSF0-F1
#
_entry.id   AF-A0A9E6DSF0-F1
#
_cell.length_a   1.000
_cell.length_b   1.000
_cell.length_c   1.000
_cell.angle_alpha   90.00
_cell.angle_beta   90.00
_cell.angle_gamma   90.00
#
_symmetry.space_group_name_H-M   'P 1'
#
loop_
_entity.id
_entity.type
_entity.pdbx_description
1 polymer ?
#
loop_
_entity_poly.entity_id
_entity_poly.type
_entity_poly.pdbx_seq_one_letter_code
_entity_poly.pdbx_strand_id
1 'polypeptide(L)' 'MLEKSEIEQLIGLRQNLHQHPELSDFETNTAFKISKFLTKQQPDQLINTLNRNAIAAVYASS' A
#
# COMPACT_ATOMS: atom_id res chain seq x y z
N MET A 1 -4.27 19.16 6.16
CA MET A 1 -5.58 18.55 6.45
C MET A 1 -5.84 17.56 5.33
N LEU A 2 -6.39 16.37 5.61
CA LEU A 2 -6.79 15.48 4.52
C LEU A 2 -8.10 15.99 3.89
N GLU A 3 -8.17 15.96 2.58
CA GLU A 3 -9.38 16.25 1.82
C GLU A 3 -10.38 15.08 1.94
N LYS A 4 -11.66 15.38 1.78
CA LYS A 4 -12.72 14.36 1.85
C LYS A 4 -12.47 13.20 0.88
N SER A 5 -11.98 13.50 -0.32
CA SER A 5 -11.64 12.51 -1.35
C SER A 5 -10.50 11.57 -0.93
N GLU A 6 -9.50 12.08 -0.20
CA GLU A 6 -8.39 11.26 0.33
C GLU A 6 -8.91 10.32 1.42
N ILE A 7 -9.80 10.80 2.28
CA ILE A 7 -10.46 9.96 3.30
C ILE A 7 -11.28 8.85 2.65
N GLU A 8 -12.04 9.15 1.59
CA GLU A 8 -12.81 8.15 0.84
C GLU A 8 -11.89 7.08 0.20
N GLN A 9 -10.73 7.48 -0.34
CA GLN A 9 -9.74 6.55 -0.88
C GLN A 9 -9.17 5.62 0.21
N LEU A 10 -8.85 6.16 1.39
CA LEU A 10 -8.34 5.37 2.52
C LEU A 10 -9.40 4.41 3.06
N ILE A 11 -10.67 4.82 3.14
CA ILE A 11 -11.79 3.95 3.51
C ILE A 11 -11.92 2.80 2.51
N GLY A 12 -11.86 3.09 1.21
CA GLY A 12 -11.92 2.08 0.15
C GLY A 12 -10.76 1.09 0.21
N LEU A 13 -9.54 1.57 0.46
CA LEU A 13 -8.37 0.70 0.67
C LEU A 13 -8.59 -0.24 1.85
N ARG A 14 -8.98 0.28 3.02
CA ARG A 14 -9.25 -0.54 4.22
C ARG A 14 -10.31 -1.61 3.96
N GLN A 15 -11.44 -1.22 3.35
CA GLN A 15 -12.51 -2.16 3.02
C GLN A 15 -12.02 -3.28 2.08
N ASN A 16 -11.24 -2.93 1.06
CA ASN A 16 -10.68 -3.92 0.14
C ASN A 16 -9.74 -4.91 0.84
N LEU A 17 -8.88 -4.42 1.74
CA LEU A 17 -7.96 -5.28 2.50
C LEU A 17 -8.73 -6.20 3.46
N HIS A 18 -9.71 -5.67 4.20
CA HIS A 18 -10.54 -6.47 5.12
C HIS A 18 -11.35 -7.57 4.42
N GLN A 19 -11.79 -7.35 3.19
CA GLN A 19 -12.53 -8.35 2.40
C GLN A 19 -11.64 -9.47 1.84
N HIS A 20 -10.32 -9.29 1.84
CA HIS A 20 -9.37 -10.26 1.27
C HIS A 20 -8.27 -10.59 2.29
N PRO A 21 -8.62 -11.20 3.44
CA PRO A 21 -7.62 -11.61 4.41
C PRO A 21 -6.71 -12.69 3.82
N GLU A 22 -5.42 -12.61 4.12
CA GLU A 22 -4.42 -13.61 3.77
C GLU A 22 -3.77 -14.15 5.04
N LEU A 23 -3.17 -15.34 4.94
CA LEU A 23 -2.42 -15.95 6.03
C LEU A 23 -1.08 -15.24 6.22
N SER A 24 -0.61 -15.22 7.46
CA SER A 24 0.74 -14.75 7.79
C SER A 24 1.79 -15.47 6.95
N ASP A 25 2.77 -14.73 6.44
CA ASP A 25 3.83 -15.17 5.51
C ASP A 25 3.37 -15.44 4.06
N PHE A 26 2.08 -15.31 3.76
CA PHE A 26 1.48 -15.54 2.44
C PHE A 26 0.66 -14.35 1.92
N GLU A 27 0.90 -13.14 2.43
CA GLU A 27 0.21 -11.88 2.09
C GLU A 27 0.60 -11.28 0.73
N THR A 28 0.78 -12.11 -0.30
CA THR A 28 1.26 -11.66 -1.61
C THR A 28 0.27 -10.72 -2.30
N ASN A 29 -1.04 -10.96 -2.21
CA ASN A 29 -2.04 -10.10 -2.82
C ASN A 29 -2.20 -8.77 -2.06
N THR A 30 -2.11 -8.82 -0.73
CA THR A 30 -2.10 -7.66 0.16
C THR A 30 -0.91 -6.76 -0.16
N ALA A 31 0.29 -7.33 -0.25
CA ALA A 31 1.48 -6.61 -0.67
C ALA A 31 1.32 -6.00 -2.08
N PHE A 32 0.79 -6.76 -3.03
CA PHE A 32 0.51 -6.23 -4.37
C PHE A 32 -0.47 -5.03 -4.36
N LYS A 33 -1.53 -5.10 -3.56
CA LYS A 33 -2.51 -4.00 -3.43
C LYS A 33 -1.90 -2.76 -2.80
N ILE A 34 -1.12 -2.92 -1.73
CA ILE A 34 -0.44 -1.83 -1.04
C ILE A 34 0.58 -1.16 -1.96
N SER A 35 1.42 -1.95 -2.65
CA SER A 35 2.39 -1.40 -3.60
C SER A 35 1.71 -0.62 -4.71
N LYS A 36 0.64 -1.15 -5.32
CA LYS A 36 -0.16 -0.44 -6.32
C LYS A 36 -0.80 0.84 -5.79
N PHE A 37 -1.25 0.85 -4.54
CA PHE A 37 -1.79 2.05 -3.90
C PHE A 37 -0.69 3.11 -3.71
N LEU A 38 0.48 2.70 -3.21
CA LEU A 38 1.62 3.58 -2.98
C LEU A 38 2.20 4.14 -4.28
N THR A 39 2.29 3.36 -5.36
CA THR A 39 2.77 3.86 -6.67
C THR A 39 2.00 5.08 -7.16
N LYS A 40 0.68 5.16 -6.88
CA LYS A 40 -0.14 6.32 -7.28
C LYS A 40 0.22 7.61 -6.54
N GLN A 41 0.83 7.49 -5.37
CA GLN A 41 1.31 8.62 -4.57
C GLN A 41 2.68 9.12 -5.02
N GLN A 42 3.27 8.49 -6.06
CA GLN A 42 4.54 8.88 -6.67
C GLN A 42 5.70 8.97 -5.65
N PRO A 43 5.98 7.89 -4.90
CA PRO A 43 7.20 7.84 -4.10
C PRO A 43 8.43 7.87 -5.01
N ASP A 44 9.53 8.45 -4.53
CA ASP A 44 10.81 8.45 -5.24
C ASP A 44 11.35 7.03 -5.44
N GLN A 45 11.11 6.16 -4.47
CA GLN A 45 11.45 4.73 -4.58
C GLN A 45 10.36 3.87 -3.94
N LEU A 46 10.05 2.77 -4.60
CA LEU A 46 9.21 1.71 -4.04
C LEU A 46 10.02 0.40 -4.04
N ILE A 47 10.29 -0.11 -2.84
CA ILE A 47 11.08 -1.33 -2.64
C ILE A 47 10.11 -2.43 -2.20
N ASN A 48 10.00 -3.50 -2.99
CA ASN A 48 9.12 -4.65 -2.74
C ASN A 48 9.89 -5.99 -2.69
N THR A 49 11.20 -5.92 -2.45
CA THR A 49 12.13 -7.06 -2.41
C THR A 49 12.63 -7.40 -1.01
N LEU A 50 12.13 -6.72 0.04
CA LEU A 50 12.70 -6.75 1.40
C LEU A 50 12.43 -8.03 2.19
N ASN A 51 11.62 -8.93 1.65
CA ASN A 51 11.32 -10.33 1.98
C ASN A 51 10.08 -10.66 1.12
N ARG A 52 9.39 -11.81 1.32
CA ARG A 52 8.25 -12.21 0.45
C ARG A 52 7.22 -11.10 0.22
N ASN A 53 6.81 -10.38 1.27
CA ASN A 53 5.66 -9.48 1.22
C ASN A 53 5.95 -8.07 1.78
N ALA A 54 7.16 -7.77 2.23
CA ALA A 54 7.52 -6.46 2.76
C ALA A 54 7.65 -5.39 1.67
N ILE A 55 7.16 -4.21 1.98
CA ILE A 55 7.16 -3.04 1.10
C ILE A 55 7.70 -1.84 1.87
N ALA A 56 8.57 -1.07 1.22
CA ALA A 56 8.99 0.25 1.68
C ALA A 56 8.75 1.28 0.56
N ALA A 57 8.20 2.43 0.92
CA ALA A 57 8.12 3.61 0.05
C ALA A 57 9.01 4.71 0.62
N VAL A 58 9.86 5.29 -0.22
CA VAL A 58 10.78 6.38 0.15
C VAL A 58 10.29 7.65 -0.52
N TYR A 59 10.17 8.72 0.27
CA TYR A 59 9.90 10.08 -0.20
C TYR A 59 11.11 10.95 0.16
N ALA A 60 11.91 11.30 -0.84
CA ALA A 60 13.08 12.15 -0.71
C ALA A 60 12.65 13.61 -0.89
N SER A 61 12.94 14.44 0.12
CA SER A 61 12.75 15.89 0.02
C SER A 61 13.97 16.50 -0.67
N SER A 62 14.04 16.40 -2.00
CA SER A 62 15.04 17.14 -2.80
C SER A 62 14.49 18.50 -3.21
#